data_AF-J3GSB6-F1
#
_entry.id   AF-J3GSB6-F1
#
_cell.length_a   1.000
_cell.length_b   1.000
_cell.length_c   1.000
_cell.angle_alpha   90.00
_cell.angle_beta   90.00
_cell.angle_gamma   90.00
#
_symmetry.space_group_name_H-M   'P 1'
#
loop_
_entity.id
_entity.type
_entity.pdbx_description
1 polymer ?
#
loop_
_entity_poly.entity_id
_entity_poly.type
_entity_poly.pdbx_seq_one_letter_code
_entity_poly.pdbx_strand_id
1 'polypeptide(L)'
;MKNPYALGFWCALVALVLLSATYFYGIMLAHQIDKALAFLDSAVALIAVMSIAVVAWASVQNQRIKKRQLEQGKTLVLIWDTKVALRRVETVFDRYFWGSYWQPGRTFQEVMGELTGTPLEKSLDTLKKQCVALDRQVADDGRHWLNNARELADVATAMARERYQLDVCDPRAEVTGGAVINRDFEVLVYTWTARLKSFDHQLDEIEVQYS
;
A
#
# COMPACT_ATOMS: atom_id res chain seq x y z
N MET A 1 -19.15 -5.66 -6.52
CA MET A 1 -19.64 -6.38 -7.72
C MET A 1 -20.70 -7.41 -7.30
N LYS A 2 -21.93 -7.36 -7.85
CA LYS A 2 -22.99 -8.33 -7.55
C LYS A 2 -22.66 -9.66 -8.23
N ASN A 3 -22.50 -10.74 -7.46
CA ASN A 3 -22.16 -12.06 -7.98
C ASN A 3 -23.26 -12.56 -8.95
N PRO A 4 -22.98 -12.74 -10.25
CA PRO A 4 -23.97 -13.18 -11.23
C PRO A 4 -24.47 -14.62 -10.97
N TYR A 5 -23.68 -15.42 -10.24
CA TYR A 5 -24.03 -16.78 -9.81
C TYR A 5 -25.14 -16.85 -8.74
N ALA A 6 -25.43 -15.72 -8.07
CA ALA A 6 -26.46 -15.70 -7.02
C ALA A 6 -27.86 -15.95 -7.62
N LEU A 7 -28.17 -15.36 -8.77
CA LEU A 7 -29.51 -15.46 -9.37
C LEU A 7 -29.82 -16.88 -9.87
N GLY A 8 -28.84 -17.55 -10.49
CA GLY A 8 -28.98 -18.93 -10.95
C GLY A 8 -29.17 -19.91 -9.78
N PHE A 9 -28.45 -19.69 -8.67
CA PHE A 9 -28.61 -20.49 -7.45
C PHE A 9 -30.02 -20.37 -6.85
N TRP A 10 -30.53 -19.15 -6.71
CA TRP A 10 -31.89 -18.93 -6.19
C TRP A 10 -32.97 -19.51 -7.12
N CYS A 11 -32.78 -19.41 -8.44
CA CYS A 11 -33.70 -19.96 -9.41
C CYS A 11 -33.73 -21.50 -9.36
N ALA A 12 -32.57 -22.15 -9.27
CA ALA A 12 -32.47 -23.60 -9.11
C ALA A 12 -33.09 -24.10 -7.79
N LEU A 13 -32.91 -23.34 -6.70
CA LEU A 13 -33.48 -23.68 -5.40
C LEU A 13 -35.01 -23.59 -5.41
N VAL A 14 -35.57 -22.53 -6.01
CA VAL A 14 -37.02 -22.38 -6.17
C VAL A 14 -37.61 -23.48 -7.07
N ALA A 15 -36.92 -23.82 -8.17
CA ALA A 15 -37.34 -24.90 -9.05
C ALA A 15 -37.36 -26.27 -8.34
N LEU A 16 -36.34 -26.56 -7.52
CA LEU A 16 -36.27 -27.81 -6.76
C LEU A 16 -37.40 -27.90 -5.72
N VAL A 17 -37.69 -26.80 -5.01
CA VAL A 17 -38.81 -26.73 -4.06
C VAL A 17 -40.14 -26.93 -4.79
N LEU A 18 -40.38 -26.24 -5.91
CA LEU A 18 -41.61 -26.37 -6.70
C LEU A 18 -41.80 -27.78 -7.26
N LEU A 19 -40.75 -28.41 -7.77
CA LEU A 19 -40.81 -29.79 -8.27
C LEU A 19 -41.10 -30.79 -7.15
N SER A 20 -40.51 -30.60 -5.96
CA SER A 20 -40.80 -31.45 -4.81
C SER A 20 -42.24 -31.30 -4.30
N ALA A 21 -42.76 -30.07 -4.24
CA ALA A 21 -44.11 -29.77 -3.78
C ALA A 21 -45.18 -30.27 -4.76
N THR A 22 -44.97 -30.09 -6.07
CA THR A 22 -45.90 -30.56 -7.11
C THR A 22 -45.94 -32.08 -7.17
N TYR A 23 -44.81 -32.76 -7.01
CA TYR A 23 -44.77 -34.23 -6.97
C TYR A 23 -45.44 -34.79 -5.71
N PHE A 24 -45.23 -34.17 -4.55
CA PHE A 24 -45.87 -34.56 -3.30
C PHE A 24 -47.41 -34.38 -3.36
N TYR A 25 -47.87 -33.27 -3.92
CA TYR A 25 -49.31 -33.02 -4.14
C TYR A 25 -49.94 -34.07 -5.07
N GLY A 26 -49.23 -34.51 -6.11
CA GLY A 26 -49.67 -35.57 -7.01
C GLY A 26 -49.83 -36.94 -6.33
N ILE A 27 -48.92 -37.30 -5.41
CA ILE A 27 -49.01 -38.56 -4.65
C ILE A 27 -50.14 -38.49 -3.61
N MET A 28 -50.35 -37.32 -2.99
CA MET A 28 -51.45 -37.11 -2.05
C MET A 28 -52.82 -37.28 -2.72
N LEU A 29 -52.97 -36.82 -3.96
CA LEU A 29 -54.19 -37.02 -4.77
C LEU A 29 -54.46 -38.50 -5.09
N ALA A 30 -53.41 -39.32 -5.21
CA ALA A 30 -53.49 -40.75 -5.50
C ALA A 30 -53.73 -41.63 -4.26
N HIS A 31 -53.91 -41.03 -3.07
CA HIS A 31 -54.24 -41.69 -1.79
C HIS A 31 -53.24 -42.77 -1.34
N GLN A 32 -51.95 -42.66 -1.71
CA GLN A 32 -50.86 -43.52 -1.24
C GLN A 32 -49.98 -42.81 -0.20
N ILE A 33 -50.52 -42.63 1.01
CA ILE A 33 -49.93 -41.83 2.09
C ILE A 33 -48.57 -42.37 2.57
N ASP A 34 -48.41 -43.70 2.67
CA ASP A 34 -47.15 -44.32 3.10
C ASP A 34 -45.98 -44.04 2.15
N LYS A 35 -46.26 -43.99 0.84
CA LYS A 35 -45.23 -43.66 -0.17
C LYS A 35 -44.90 -42.17 -0.19
N ALA A 36 -45.87 -41.32 0.11
CA ALA A 36 -45.65 -39.87 0.23
C ALA A 36 -44.68 -39.55 1.38
N LEU A 37 -44.88 -40.17 2.55
CA LEU A 37 -44.03 -39.96 3.72
C LEU A 37 -42.58 -40.42 3.48
N ALA A 38 -42.38 -41.60 2.88
CA ALA A 38 -41.03 -42.08 2.55
C ALA A 38 -40.31 -41.17 1.53
N PHE A 39 -41.05 -40.62 0.55
CA PHE A 39 -40.49 -39.67 -0.40
C PHE A 39 -40.10 -38.35 0.28
N LEU A 40 -40.95 -37.81 1.16
CA LEU A 40 -40.67 -36.58 1.89
C LEU A 40 -39.43 -36.72 2.78
N ASP A 41 -39.27 -37.85 3.46
CA ASP A 41 -38.08 -38.13 4.27
C ASP A 41 -36.80 -38.17 3.41
N SER A 42 -36.86 -38.83 2.25
CA SER A 42 -35.74 -38.87 1.30
C SER A 42 -35.39 -37.50 0.72
N ALA A 43 -36.39 -36.65 0.45
CA ALA A 43 -36.21 -35.29 -0.05
C ALA A 43 -35.59 -34.39 1.02
N VAL A 44 -36.05 -34.49 2.27
CA VAL A 44 -35.46 -33.77 3.41
C VAL A 44 -34.02 -34.20 3.64
N ALA A 45 -33.72 -35.50 3.56
CA ALA A 45 -32.36 -36.02 3.67
C ALA A 45 -31.44 -35.44 2.58
N LEU A 46 -31.91 -35.38 1.33
CA LEU A 46 -31.17 -34.77 0.21
C LEU A 46 -30.91 -33.29 0.43
N ILE A 47 -31.93 -32.54 0.86
CA ILE A 47 -31.80 -31.10 1.16
C ILE A 47 -30.81 -30.89 2.32
N ALA A 48 -30.83 -31.73 3.35
CA ALA A 48 -29.90 -31.66 4.47
C ALA A 48 -28.46 -31.89 4.02
N VAL A 49 -28.19 -32.93 3.22
CA VAL A 49 -26.85 -33.21 2.68
C VAL A 49 -26.35 -32.08 1.78
N MET A 50 -27.21 -31.56 0.89
CA MET A 50 -26.88 -30.44 0.02
C MET A 50 -26.59 -29.16 0.81
N SER A 51 -27.35 -28.90 1.88
CA SER A 51 -27.13 -27.75 2.76
C SER A 51 -25.77 -27.84 3.46
N ILE A 52 -25.43 -29.01 4.00
CA ILE A 52 -24.12 -29.25 4.63
C ILE A 52 -22.99 -29.03 3.61
N ALA A 53 -23.14 -29.55 2.39
CA ALA A 53 -22.15 -29.38 1.32
C ALA A 53 -21.94 -27.90 0.94
N VAL A 54 -23.02 -27.13 0.79
CA VAL A 54 -22.95 -25.69 0.49
C VAL A 54 -22.28 -24.92 1.62
N VAL A 55 -22.63 -25.21 2.88
CA VAL A 55 -22.01 -24.57 4.05
C VAL A 55 -20.51 -24.89 4.13
N ALA A 56 -20.13 -26.14 3.92
CA ALA A 56 -18.73 -26.55 3.89
C ALA A 56 -17.95 -25.84 2.78
N TRP A 57 -18.52 -25.77 1.57
CA TRP A 57 -17.93 -25.06 0.44
C TRP A 57 -17.79 -23.56 0.70
N ALA A 58 -18.83 -22.92 1.23
CA ALA A 58 -18.82 -21.50 1.60
C ALA A 58 -17.75 -21.20 2.65
N SER A 59 -17.58 -22.08 3.65
CA SER A 59 -16.54 -21.96 4.67
C SER A 59 -15.13 -21.97 4.05
N VAL A 60 -14.85 -22.92 3.15
CA VAL A 60 -13.56 -23.01 2.45
C VAL A 60 -13.31 -21.78 1.58
N GLN A 61 -14.32 -21.31 0.84
CA GLN A 61 -14.19 -20.07 0.05
C GLN A 61 -13.91 -18.86 0.93
N ASN A 62 -14.65 -18.73 2.03
CA ASN A 62 -14.47 -17.61 2.97
C ASN A 62 -13.06 -17.60 3.56
N GLN A 63 -12.50 -18.77 3.90
CA GLN A 63 -11.12 -18.87 4.36
C GLN A 63 -10.10 -18.42 3.29
N ARG A 64 -10.31 -18.79 2.03
CA ARG A 64 -9.43 -18.37 0.92
C ARG A 64 -9.49 -16.86 0.70
N ILE A 65 -10.68 -16.27 0.72
CA ILE A 65 -10.89 -14.82 0.57
C ILE A 65 -10.24 -14.08 1.73
N LYS A 66 -10.47 -14.52 2.98
CA LYS A 66 -9.84 -13.92 4.16
C LYS A 66 -8.32 -13.93 4.08
N LYS A 67 -7.71 -15.04 3.63
CA LYS A 67 -6.25 -15.12 3.44
C LYS A 67 -5.76 -14.08 2.44
N ARG A 68 -6.39 -13.98 1.26
CA ARG A 68 -6.03 -12.97 0.25
C ARG A 68 -6.20 -11.54 0.75
N GLN A 69 -7.30 -11.25 1.43
CA GLN A 69 -7.58 -9.94 2.01
C GLN A 69 -6.56 -9.57 3.11
N LEU A 70 -6.10 -10.54 3.90
CA LEU A 70 -5.04 -10.31 4.88
C LEU A 70 -3.69 -10.03 4.22
N GLU A 71 -3.35 -10.71 3.13
CA GLU A 71 -2.13 -10.47 2.36
C GLU A 71 -2.16 -9.08 1.69
N GLN A 72 -3.27 -8.72 1.06
CA GLN A 72 -3.51 -7.38 0.49
C GLN A 72 -3.44 -6.31 1.57
N GLY A 73 -4.12 -6.52 2.71
CA GLY A 73 -4.11 -5.59 3.84
C GLY A 73 -2.72 -5.36 4.42
N LYS A 74 -1.89 -6.41 4.53
CA LYS A 74 -0.49 -6.27 4.95
C LYS A 74 0.32 -5.40 3.98
N THR A 75 0.09 -5.58 2.68
CA THR A 75 0.78 -4.83 1.63
C THR A 75 0.35 -3.35 1.65
N LEU A 76 -0.95 -3.09 1.82
CA LEU A 76 -1.49 -1.73 1.98
C LEU A 76 -0.91 -1.00 3.20
N VAL A 77 -0.82 -1.67 4.34
CA VAL A 77 -0.19 -1.11 5.55
C VAL A 77 1.26 -0.73 5.28
N LEU A 78 1.98 -1.57 4.52
CA LEU A 78 3.38 -1.33 4.22
C LEU A 78 3.58 -0.17 3.23
N ILE A 79 2.70 -0.02 2.24
CA ILE A 79 2.64 1.15 1.35
C ILE A 79 2.39 2.41 2.20
N TRP A 80 1.43 2.35 3.12
CA TRP A 80 1.11 3.46 4.01
C TRP A 80 2.28 3.86 4.91
N ASP A 81 2.94 2.89 5.55
CA ASP A 81 4.13 3.13 6.38
C ASP A 81 5.25 3.78 5.57
N THR A 82 5.40 3.39 4.30
CA THR A 82 6.37 4.01 3.38
C THR A 82 6.00 5.46 3.06
N LYS A 83 4.73 5.77 2.79
CA LYS A 83 4.25 7.16 2.58
C LYS A 83 4.46 8.03 3.83
N VAL A 84 4.17 7.49 5.01
CA VAL A 84 4.40 8.20 6.28
C VAL A 84 5.89 8.48 6.48
N ALA A 85 6.76 7.52 6.17
CA ALA A 85 8.21 7.72 6.20
C ALA A 85 8.66 8.79 5.20
N LEU A 86 8.11 8.81 3.99
CA LEU A 86 8.40 9.81 2.95
C LEU A 86 8.03 11.23 3.40
N ARG A 87 6.80 11.43 3.91
CA ARG A 87 6.36 12.74 4.46
C ARG A 87 7.23 13.20 5.63
N ARG A 88 7.68 12.24 6.47
CA ARG A 88 8.60 12.55 7.57
C ARG A 88 9.96 13.02 7.04
N VAL A 89 10.47 12.42 5.97
CA VAL A 89 11.70 12.88 5.31
C VAL A 89 11.52 14.29 4.77
N GLU A 90 10.43 14.58 4.05
CA GLU A 90 10.13 15.93 3.54
C GLU A 90 10.07 16.97 4.67
N THR A 91 9.33 16.68 5.75
CA THR A 91 9.18 17.60 6.89
C THR A 91 10.52 17.84 7.61
N VAL A 92 11.31 16.78 7.81
CA VAL A 92 12.62 16.90 8.48
C VAL A 92 13.62 17.61 7.57
N PHE A 93 13.56 17.36 6.26
CA PHE A 93 14.36 18.04 5.26
C PHE A 93 14.11 19.55 5.28
N ASP A 94 12.86 19.98 5.19
CA ASP A 94 12.50 21.40 5.21
C ASP A 94 12.98 22.07 6.50
N ARG A 95 12.79 21.40 7.64
CA ARG A 95 13.26 21.92 8.93
C ARG A 95 14.78 21.98 9.04
N TYR A 96 15.49 21.05 8.39
CA TYR A 96 16.95 20.97 8.41
C TYR A 96 17.59 22.03 7.52
N PHE A 97 17.10 22.20 6.28
CA PHE A 97 17.68 23.12 5.29
C PHE A 97 17.15 24.55 5.38
N TRP A 98 15.86 24.73 5.69
CA TRP A 98 15.21 26.06 5.68
C TRP A 98 14.82 26.54 7.07
N GLY A 99 14.85 25.65 8.07
CA GLY A 99 14.57 25.98 9.45
C GLY A 99 15.81 26.41 10.24
N SER A 100 15.62 26.54 11.56
CA SER A 100 16.65 27.01 12.50
C SER A 100 17.79 26.01 12.76
N TYR A 101 17.78 24.82 12.14
CA TYR A 101 18.79 23.78 12.38
C TYR A 101 20.08 24.05 11.62
N TRP A 102 20.00 24.73 10.47
CA TRP A 102 21.17 25.15 9.73
C TRP A 102 21.76 26.41 10.37
N GLN A 103 22.96 26.32 10.91
CA GLN A 103 23.70 27.45 11.47
C GLN A 103 24.92 27.74 10.60
N PRO A 104 25.09 28.97 10.08
CA PRO A 104 26.27 29.36 9.31
C PRO A 104 27.54 29.22 10.16
N GLY A 105 28.61 28.66 9.59
CA GLY A 105 29.93 28.57 10.24
C GLY A 105 30.35 27.21 10.81
N ARG A 106 29.61 26.12 10.53
CA ARG A 106 30.10 24.75 10.81
C ARG A 106 31.27 24.37 9.90
N THR A 107 32.09 23.40 10.31
CA THR A 107 33.22 22.90 9.52
C THR A 107 32.80 21.86 8.48
N PHE A 108 33.57 21.69 7.38
CA PHE A 108 33.25 20.74 6.29
C PHE A 108 33.11 19.31 6.81
N GLN A 109 33.90 18.97 7.82
CA GLN A 109 33.90 17.66 8.47
C GLN A 109 32.71 17.46 9.40
N GLU A 110 32.12 18.54 9.94
CA GLU A 110 30.82 18.50 10.62
C GLU A 110 29.66 18.39 9.61
N VAL A 111 29.72 19.07 8.47
CA VAL A 111 28.60 19.05 7.50
C VAL A 111 28.59 17.80 6.59
N MET A 112 29.76 17.32 6.14
CA MET A 112 29.88 16.10 5.35
C MET A 112 30.20 14.84 6.18
N GLY A 113 30.77 14.98 7.37
CA GLY A 113 31.01 13.88 8.31
C GLY A 113 29.87 13.64 9.31
N GLU A 114 28.90 14.56 9.42
CA GLU A 114 27.73 14.42 10.31
C GLU A 114 26.37 14.56 9.59
N LEU A 115 26.18 14.16 8.32
CA LEU A 115 24.82 13.65 8.01
C LEU A 115 24.56 12.44 8.93
N THR A 116 25.62 11.67 9.22
CA THR A 116 25.75 10.67 10.27
C THR A 116 25.27 11.16 11.64
N GLY A 117 24.10 10.69 12.08
CA GLY A 117 23.47 11.01 13.35
C GLY A 117 22.40 12.09 13.30
N THR A 118 22.27 12.82 12.17
CA THR A 118 21.25 13.87 12.01
C THR A 118 19.83 13.30 12.03
N PRO A 119 18.83 14.11 12.41
CA PRO A 119 17.44 13.72 12.25
C PRO A 119 17.08 13.41 10.79
N LEU A 120 17.76 14.03 9.81
CA LEU A 120 17.54 13.81 8.38
C LEU A 120 18.08 12.45 7.91
N GLU A 121 19.28 12.06 8.31
CA GLU A 121 19.79 10.73 7.97
C GLU A 121 18.93 9.63 8.62
N LYS A 122 18.54 9.82 9.89
CA LYS A 122 17.65 8.87 10.58
C LYS A 122 16.31 8.70 9.86
N SER A 123 15.73 9.78 9.33
CA SER A 123 14.48 9.69 8.56
C SER A 123 14.70 9.02 7.21
N LEU A 124 15.80 9.34 6.50
CA LEU A 124 16.17 8.69 5.24
C LEU A 124 16.46 7.20 5.41
N ASP A 125 17.13 6.79 6.48
CA ASP A 125 17.39 5.38 6.78
C ASP A 125 16.12 4.62 7.18
N THR A 126 15.20 5.31 7.87
CA THR A 126 13.87 4.75 8.13
C THR A 126 13.12 4.54 6.82
N LEU A 127 13.15 5.52 5.90
CA LEU A 127 12.56 5.39 4.57
C LEU A 127 13.19 4.24 3.78
N LYS A 128 14.52 4.12 3.74
CA LYS A 128 15.22 3.00 3.08
C LYS A 128 14.78 1.65 3.64
N LYS A 129 14.62 1.51 4.96
CA LYS A 129 14.13 0.27 5.60
C LYS A 129 12.72 -0.08 5.14
N GLN A 130 11.82 0.90 5.08
CA GLN A 130 10.46 0.68 4.56
C GLN A 130 10.48 0.30 3.08
N CYS A 131 11.32 0.96 2.27
CA CYS A 131 11.48 0.65 0.85
C CYS A 131 12.01 -0.77 0.59
N VAL A 132 12.95 -1.27 1.42
CA VAL A 132 13.41 -2.67 1.35
C VAL A 132 12.26 -3.64 1.61
N ALA A 133 11.41 -3.32 2.58
CA ALA A 133 10.26 -4.16 2.90
C ALA A 133 9.21 -4.11 1.78
N LEU A 134 9.07 -2.96 1.10
CA LEU A 134 8.16 -2.75 -0.03
C LEU A 134 8.64 -3.46 -1.29
N ASP A 135 9.94 -3.38 -1.61
CA ASP A 135 10.56 -4.12 -2.71
C ASP A 135 10.33 -5.64 -2.58
N ARG A 136 10.34 -6.18 -1.35
CA ARG A 136 10.08 -7.60 -1.10
C ARG A 136 8.64 -8.03 -1.31
N GLN A 137 7.68 -7.12 -1.16
CA GLN A 137 6.24 -7.44 -1.25
C GLN A 137 5.62 -7.09 -2.60
N VAL A 138 6.09 -6.02 -3.25
CA VAL A 138 5.40 -5.41 -4.39
C VAL A 138 6.17 -5.51 -5.70
N ALA A 139 7.51 -5.56 -5.69
CA ALA A 139 8.30 -5.40 -6.91
C ALA A 139 8.80 -6.74 -7.49
N ASP A 140 8.58 -6.94 -8.79
CA ASP A 140 9.24 -8.00 -9.60
C ASP A 140 10.73 -7.69 -9.85
N ASP A 141 11.10 -6.40 -9.94
CA ASP A 141 12.49 -5.92 -10.01
C ASP A 141 12.96 -5.51 -8.60
N GLY A 142 13.71 -6.40 -7.96
CA GLY A 142 13.83 -6.48 -6.50
C GLY A 142 14.49 -5.33 -5.72
N ARG A 143 14.66 -4.13 -6.30
CA ARG A 143 15.26 -2.94 -5.63
C ARG A 143 14.75 -1.57 -6.12
N HIS A 144 13.61 -1.50 -6.81
CA HIS A 144 13.13 -0.23 -7.38
C HIS A 144 12.95 0.87 -6.30
N TRP A 145 12.25 0.56 -5.21
CA TRP A 145 11.94 1.51 -4.14
C TRP A 145 13.18 1.92 -3.36
N LEU A 146 14.05 0.96 -3.07
CA LEU A 146 15.31 1.23 -2.41
C LEU A 146 16.21 2.15 -3.24
N ASN A 147 16.24 1.98 -4.56
CA ASN A 147 17.02 2.85 -5.45
C ASN A 147 16.45 4.27 -5.44
N ASN A 148 15.14 4.46 -5.52
CA ASN A 148 14.50 5.79 -5.40
C ASN A 148 14.85 6.46 -4.07
N ALA A 149 14.82 5.72 -2.96
CA ALA A 149 15.20 6.26 -1.64
C ALA A 149 16.69 6.61 -1.53
N ARG A 150 17.57 5.86 -2.20
CA ARG A 150 19.01 6.17 -2.28
C ARG A 150 19.27 7.43 -3.07
N GLU A 151 18.67 7.52 -4.26
CA GLU A 151 18.83 8.71 -5.09
C GLU A 151 18.29 9.97 -4.40
N LEU A 152 17.21 9.85 -3.62
CA LEU A 152 16.71 10.95 -2.79
C LEU A 152 17.74 11.36 -1.72
N ALA A 153 18.37 10.38 -1.05
CA ALA A 153 19.44 10.65 -0.09
C ALA A 153 20.70 11.27 -0.74
N ASP A 154 21.03 10.87 -1.97
CA ASP A 154 22.17 11.42 -2.72
C ASP A 154 21.93 12.89 -3.05
N VAL A 155 20.71 13.26 -3.47
CA VAL A 155 20.34 14.67 -3.71
C VAL A 155 20.37 15.47 -2.41
N ALA A 156 19.90 14.93 -1.28
CA ALA A 156 20.01 15.60 0.02
C ALA A 156 21.47 15.85 0.43
N THR A 157 22.35 14.87 0.19
CA THR A 157 23.78 14.98 0.48
C THR A 157 24.45 16.02 -0.42
N ALA A 158 24.10 16.04 -1.72
CA ALA A 158 24.57 17.05 -2.66
C ALA A 158 24.10 18.47 -2.24
N MET A 159 22.85 18.62 -1.81
CA MET A 159 22.34 19.90 -1.30
C MET A 159 23.08 20.37 -0.05
N ALA A 160 23.36 19.47 0.90
CA ALA A 160 24.14 19.82 2.09
C ALA A 160 25.54 20.31 1.70
N ARG A 161 26.18 19.64 0.74
CA ARG A 161 27.50 20.00 0.22
C ARG A 161 27.51 21.35 -0.49
N GLU A 162 26.54 21.61 -1.36
CA GLU A 162 26.44 22.90 -2.06
C GLU A 162 26.11 24.04 -1.10
N ARG A 163 25.23 23.81 -0.14
CA ARG A 163 24.91 24.79 0.90
C ARG A 163 26.13 25.14 1.76
N TYR A 164 26.94 24.15 2.10
CA TYR A 164 28.20 24.37 2.79
C TYR A 164 29.18 25.22 1.99
N GLN A 165 29.35 24.91 0.69
CA GLN A 165 30.24 25.68 -0.17
C GLN A 165 29.81 27.14 -0.26
N LEU A 166 28.50 27.41 -0.26
CA LEU A 166 27.98 28.77 -0.22
C LEU A 166 28.30 29.50 1.10
N ASP A 167 28.23 28.81 2.24
CA ASP A 167 28.54 29.41 3.54
C ASP A 167 30.05 29.67 3.73
N VAL A 168 30.92 28.87 3.10
CA VAL A 168 32.39 28.98 3.24
C VAL A 168 33.05 29.82 2.14
N CYS A 169 32.55 29.72 0.91
CA CYS A 169 33.06 30.49 -0.23
C CYS A 169 32.31 31.81 -0.40
N ASP A 170 31.90 32.47 0.69
CA ASP A 170 31.44 33.85 0.65
C ASP A 170 32.60 34.83 0.95
N PRO A 171 33.48 35.17 -0.01
CA PRO A 171 34.43 36.27 0.14
C PRO A 171 33.73 37.64 0.05
N ARG A 172 32.39 37.70 -0.01
CA ARG A 172 31.58 38.91 -0.24
C ARG A 172 30.65 39.27 0.92
N ALA A 173 30.82 38.68 2.10
CA ALA A 173 30.36 39.33 3.34
C ALA A 173 30.88 40.78 3.48
N GLU A 174 31.92 41.16 2.72
CA GLU A 174 32.43 42.54 2.61
C GLU A 174 31.95 43.36 1.40
N VAL A 175 31.27 42.79 0.39
CA VAL A 175 30.86 43.57 -0.81
C VAL A 175 29.34 43.52 -1.01
N THR A 176 28.72 44.61 -0.59
CA THR A 176 27.32 45.00 -0.77
C THR A 176 26.83 44.80 -2.21
N GLY A 177 25.73 44.07 -2.37
CA GLY A 177 24.82 44.22 -3.51
C GLY A 177 24.88 43.11 -4.56
N GLY A 178 24.15 42.02 -4.31
CA GLY A 178 23.76 41.06 -5.35
C GLY A 178 23.62 39.65 -4.79
N ALA A 179 22.39 39.25 -4.44
CA ALA A 179 22.08 37.86 -4.14
C ALA A 179 22.22 37.05 -5.44
N VAL A 180 23.41 36.51 -5.70
CA VAL A 180 23.62 35.55 -6.79
C VAL A 180 23.08 34.22 -6.30
N ILE A 181 21.87 33.88 -6.71
CA ILE A 181 21.31 32.54 -6.50
C ILE A 181 22.25 31.55 -7.22
N ASN A 182 22.85 30.64 -6.47
CA ASN A 182 23.67 29.59 -7.06
C ASN A 182 22.76 28.64 -7.83
N ARG A 183 22.90 28.64 -9.16
CA ARG A 183 22.11 27.84 -10.10
C ARG A 183 22.19 26.34 -9.79
N ASP A 184 23.33 25.86 -9.31
CA ASP A 184 23.51 24.43 -9.01
C ASP A 184 22.69 24.02 -7.78
N PHE A 185 22.62 24.88 -6.77
CA PHE A 185 21.77 24.66 -5.59
C PHE A 185 20.28 24.73 -5.96
N GLU A 186 19.88 25.68 -6.81
CA GLU A 186 18.50 25.77 -7.31
C GLU A 186 18.06 24.51 -8.07
N VAL A 187 18.93 23.98 -8.94
CA VAL A 187 18.68 22.72 -9.66
C VAL A 187 18.48 21.56 -8.68
N LEU A 188 19.25 21.48 -7.60
CA LEU A 188 19.09 20.44 -6.60
C LEU A 188 17.77 20.55 -5.84
N VAL A 189 17.33 21.76 -5.49
CA VAL A 189 16.02 22.00 -4.84
C VAL A 189 14.86 21.57 -5.75
N TYR A 190 14.94 21.88 -7.05
CA TYR A 190 13.96 21.40 -8.02
C TYR A 190 14.00 19.89 -8.17
N THR A 191 15.19 19.30 -8.25
CA THR A 191 15.37 17.84 -8.38
C THR A 191 14.79 17.11 -7.18
N TRP A 192 15.02 17.63 -5.96
CA TRP A 192 14.44 17.11 -4.72
C TRP A 192 12.91 17.13 -4.76
N THR A 193 12.33 18.29 -5.08
CA THR A 193 10.87 18.47 -5.13
C THR A 193 10.23 17.57 -6.18
N ALA A 194 10.85 17.47 -7.37
CA ALA A 194 10.36 16.61 -8.44
C ALA A 194 10.40 15.13 -8.04
N ARG A 195 11.49 14.68 -7.40
CA ARG A 195 11.65 13.30 -6.94
C ARG A 195 10.71 12.93 -5.80
N LEU A 196 10.47 13.83 -4.83
CA LEU A 196 9.48 13.61 -3.78
C LEU A 196 8.08 13.39 -4.39
N LYS A 197 7.68 14.28 -5.31
CA LYS A 197 6.37 14.18 -5.98
C LYS A 197 6.24 12.93 -6.83
N SER A 198 7.29 12.56 -7.58
CA SER A 198 7.25 11.32 -8.38
C SER A 198 7.17 10.09 -7.49
N PHE A 199 7.89 10.07 -6.36
CA PHE A 199 7.86 8.97 -5.40
C PHE A 199 6.44 8.83 -4.82
N ASP A 200 5.87 9.93 -4.31
CA ASP A 200 4.52 9.93 -3.74
C ASP A 200 3.47 9.46 -4.76
N HIS A 201 3.57 9.93 -6.01
CA HIS A 201 2.69 9.50 -7.09
C HIS A 201 2.79 7.99 -7.39
N GLN A 202 4.00 7.43 -7.45
CA GLN A 202 4.19 6.00 -7.66
C GLN A 202 3.62 5.17 -6.49
N LEU A 203 3.69 5.68 -5.25
CA LEU A 203 3.06 5.04 -4.10
C LEU A 203 1.53 5.14 -4.14
N ASP A 204 0.95 6.23 -4.67
CA ASP A 204 -0.49 6.36 -4.94
C ASP A 204 -0.97 5.35 -5.98
N GLU A 205 -0.24 5.20 -7.10
CA GLU A 205 -0.59 4.25 -8.16
C GLU A 205 -0.68 2.81 -7.63
N ILE A 206 0.23 2.44 -6.73
CA ILE A 206 0.26 1.10 -6.16
C ILE A 206 -0.79 0.93 -5.07
N GLU A 207 -1.06 1.95 -4.26
CA GLU A 207 -2.18 1.91 -3.31
C GLU A 207 -3.49 1.62 -4.05
N VAL A 208 -3.72 2.25 -5.21
CA VAL A 208 -4.90 2.00 -6.06
C VAL A 208 -4.92 0.57 -6.60
N GLN A 209 -3.77 -0.03 -6.91
CA GLN A 209 -3.71 -1.42 -7.38
C GLN A 209 -4.07 -2.46 -6.30
N TYR A 210 -3.80 -2.13 -5.02
CA TYR A 210 -4.01 -3.04 -3.90
C TYR A 210 -5.30 -2.77 -3.09
N SER A 211 -5.99 -1.65 -3.35
CA SER A 211 -7.31 -1.30 -2.79
C SER A 211 -8.47 -2.01 -3.49
#